data_AF-A0A1M2Z0P0-F1
#
_entry.id   AF-A0A1M2Z0P0-F1
#
_cell.length_a   1.000
_cell.length_b   1.000
_cell.length_c   1.000
_cell.angle_alpha   90.00
_cell.angle_beta   90.00
_cell.angle_gamma   90.00
#
_symmetry.space_group_name_H-M   'P 1'
#
loop_
_entity.id
_entity.type
_entity.pdbx_description
1 polymer ?
#
loop_
_entity_poly.entity_id
_entity_poly.type
_entity_poly.pdbx_seq_one_letter_code
_entity_poly.pdbx_strand_id
1 'polypeptide(L)'
;MEADCVVVEGITEAEKRAFILADNKLGLGSTWDIERVQLMLDEIVRLDVDLDLSLTGFDAAEIDQLRMDLAPEEKGPSPRDEAMPELRKGPAVSRRGDIIRLGTHRLVCGDSRDPWILSDADGKRASGDRHQRRAVQLGGAPDRWWWPPRSGWEGSSSH
;
A
#
# COMPACT_ATOMS: atom_id res chain seq x y z
N MET A 1 34.09 -2.23 -14.42
CA MET A 1 33.42 -3.54 -14.32
C MET A 1 32.79 -3.75 -15.69
N GLU A 2 33.35 -4.66 -16.49
CA GLU A 2 32.69 -5.07 -17.75
C GLU A 2 31.69 -6.17 -17.40
N ALA A 3 30.51 -6.10 -18.00
CA ALA A 3 29.47 -7.11 -17.88
C ALA A 3 29.35 -7.83 -19.21
N ASP A 4 29.25 -9.15 -19.17
CA ASP A 4 29.02 -9.96 -20.37
C ASP A 4 27.64 -9.61 -20.94
N CYS A 5 27.61 -9.18 -22.21
CA CYS A 5 26.39 -8.84 -22.91
C CYS A 5 26.20 -9.73 -24.14
N VAL A 6 24.99 -10.24 -24.32
CA VAL A 6 24.58 -10.97 -25.52
C VAL A 6 23.61 -10.10 -26.31
N VAL A 7 23.92 -9.83 -27.57
CA VAL A 7 23.03 -9.11 -28.49
C VAL A 7 22.20 -10.13 -29.25
N VAL A 8 20.88 -9.98 -29.19
CA VAL A 8 19.94 -10.83 -29.93
C VAL A 8 19.25 -9.97 -30.98
N GLU A 9 19.36 -10.39 -32.25
CA GLU A 9 18.73 -9.74 -33.41
C GLU A 9 17.58 -10.59 -33.95
N GLY A 10 16.63 -9.96 -34.64
CA GLY A 10 15.54 -10.68 -35.32
C GLY A 10 14.38 -11.16 -34.44
N ILE A 11 14.38 -10.85 -33.14
CA ILE A 11 13.28 -11.19 -32.25
C ILE A 11 12.04 -10.33 -32.50
N THR A 12 10.89 -10.99 -32.49
CA THR A 12 9.58 -10.38 -32.60
C THR A 12 9.27 -9.52 -31.38
N GLU A 13 8.26 -8.68 -31.52
CA GLU A 13 7.81 -7.80 -30.45
C GLU A 13 7.15 -8.58 -29.28
N ALA A 14 6.56 -9.74 -29.57
CA ALA A 14 6.03 -10.66 -28.57
C ALA A 14 7.16 -11.32 -27.76
N GLU A 15 8.21 -11.82 -28.43
CA GLU A 15 9.39 -12.42 -27.79
C GLU A 15 10.16 -11.41 -26.92
N LYS A 16 10.27 -10.15 -27.36
CA LYS A 16 10.88 -9.07 -26.55
C LYS A 16 10.13 -8.87 -25.23
N ARG A 17 8.81 -8.78 -25.28
CA ARG A 17 7.98 -8.63 -24.07
C ARG A 17 8.08 -9.86 -23.18
N ALA A 18 8.06 -11.06 -23.75
CA ALA A 18 8.23 -12.29 -22.99
C ALA A 18 9.58 -12.34 -22.26
N PHE A 19 10.66 -11.91 -22.93
CA PHE A 19 11.99 -11.83 -22.33
C PHE A 19 12.06 -10.80 -21.20
N ILE A 20 11.50 -9.60 -21.39
CA ILE A 20 11.43 -8.57 -20.34
C ILE A 20 10.66 -9.12 -19.13
N LEU A 21 9.55 -9.82 -19.37
CA LEU A 21 8.76 -10.40 -18.29
C LEU A 21 9.52 -11.50 -17.54
N ALA A 22 10.26 -12.35 -18.27
CA ALA A 22 11.11 -13.38 -17.69
C ALA A 22 12.26 -12.80 -16.86
N ASP A 23 12.93 -11.74 -17.34
CA ASP A 23 14.00 -11.06 -16.60
C ASP A 23 13.48 -10.45 -15.30
N ASN A 24 12.30 -9.82 -15.35
CA ASN A 24 11.62 -9.33 -14.15
C ASN A 24 11.26 -10.47 -13.18
N LYS A 25 11.06 -11.70 -13.68
CA LYS A 25 10.79 -12.89 -12.83
C LYS A 25 11.95 -13.36 -12.02
N LEU A 26 13.15 -13.19 -12.55
CA LEU A 26 14.38 -13.57 -11.87
C LEU A 26 14.85 -12.50 -10.86
N GLY A 27 14.17 -11.35 -10.80
CA GLY A 27 14.41 -10.28 -9.84
C GLY A 27 14.16 -10.74 -8.39
N LEU A 28 15.25 -11.05 -7.68
CA LEU A 28 15.30 -11.46 -6.28
C LEU A 28 14.48 -10.52 -5.36
N GLY A 29 13.23 -10.90 -5.06
CA GLY A 29 12.38 -10.22 -4.07
C GLY A 29 11.16 -9.43 -4.59
N SER A 30 10.73 -9.64 -5.84
CA SER A 30 9.58 -8.91 -6.41
C SER A 30 8.27 -9.14 -5.63
N THR A 31 7.71 -8.06 -5.07
CA THR A 31 6.28 -7.97 -4.75
C THR A 31 5.59 -7.53 -6.02
N TRP A 32 5.13 -8.49 -6.80
CA TRP A 32 4.61 -8.28 -8.14
C TRP A 32 3.36 -7.41 -8.14
N ASP A 33 3.30 -6.46 -9.07
CA ASP A 33 2.05 -5.84 -9.47
C ASP A 33 1.32 -6.82 -10.40
N ILE A 34 0.44 -7.64 -9.82
CA ILE A 34 -0.28 -8.72 -10.51
C ILE A 34 -1.05 -8.16 -11.71
N GLU A 35 -1.62 -6.95 -11.59
CA GLU A 35 -2.34 -6.26 -12.68
C GLU A 35 -1.41 -6.00 -13.87
N ARG A 36 -0.19 -5.52 -13.60
CA ARG A 36 0.82 -5.30 -14.65
C ARG A 36 1.28 -6.59 -15.31
N VAL A 37 1.47 -7.65 -14.53
CA VAL A 37 1.89 -8.96 -15.07
C VAL A 37 0.83 -9.51 -16.01
N GLN A 38 -0.44 -9.52 -15.60
CA GLN A 38 -1.55 -9.97 -16.46
C GLN A 38 -1.69 -9.10 -17.71
N LEU A 39 -1.62 -7.78 -17.59
CA LEU A 39 -1.69 -6.89 -18.75
C LEU A 39 -0.59 -7.21 -19.77
N MET A 40 0.63 -7.49 -19.30
CA MET A 40 1.74 -7.85 -20.19
C MET A 40 1.55 -9.23 -20.82
N LEU A 41 1.05 -10.22 -20.08
CA LEU A 41 0.70 -11.54 -20.61
C LEU A 41 -0.38 -11.43 -21.72
N ASP A 42 -1.41 -10.62 -21.49
CA ASP A 42 -2.45 -10.36 -22.48
C ASP A 42 -1.90 -9.65 -23.74
N GLU A 43 -0.98 -8.69 -23.57
CA GLU A 43 -0.31 -8.05 -24.70
C GLU A 43 0.51 -9.04 -25.52
N ILE A 44 1.23 -9.96 -24.87
CA ILE A 44 2.02 -10.99 -25.53
C ILE A 44 1.11 -11.87 -26.40
N VAL A 45 0.01 -12.40 -25.82
CA VAL A 45 -0.94 -13.26 -26.55
C VAL A 45 -1.62 -12.51 -27.70
N ARG A 46 -1.86 -11.21 -27.57
CA ARG A 46 -2.43 -10.38 -28.65
C ARG A 46 -1.46 -10.17 -29.80
N LEU A 47 -0.16 -10.10 -29.52
CA LEU A 47 0.88 -9.93 -30.53
C LEU A 47 1.18 -11.23 -31.26
N ASP A 48 1.16 -12.35 -30.54
CA ASP A 48 1.35 -13.68 -31.08
C ASP A 48 0.60 -14.72 -30.23
N VAL A 49 -0.43 -15.33 -30.82
CA VAL A 49 -1.28 -16.32 -30.15
C VAL A 49 -0.60 -17.69 -30.05
N ASP A 50 0.38 -17.95 -30.92
CA ASP A 50 1.09 -19.23 -31.00
C ASP A 50 2.40 -19.22 -30.19
N LEU A 51 2.76 -18.08 -29.59
CA LEU A 51 3.94 -17.97 -28.74
C LEU A 51 3.79 -18.82 -27.47
N ASP A 52 4.80 -19.64 -27.20
CA ASP A 52 4.87 -20.39 -25.95
C ASP A 52 5.09 -19.46 -24.75
N LEU A 53 4.06 -19.30 -23.92
CA LEU A 53 4.10 -18.47 -22.72
C LEU A 53 5.08 -19.00 -21.66
N SER A 54 5.54 -20.25 -21.75
CA SER A 54 6.58 -20.78 -20.86
C SER A 54 7.89 -19.97 -20.96
N LEU A 55 8.12 -19.27 -22.08
CA LEU A 55 9.26 -18.36 -22.29
C LEU A 55 9.25 -17.15 -21.35
N THR A 56 8.09 -16.78 -20.80
CA THR A 56 7.95 -15.71 -19.79
C THR A 56 8.46 -16.13 -18.41
N GLY A 57 8.82 -17.41 -18.25
CA GLY A 57 9.18 -18.01 -16.98
C GLY A 57 7.98 -18.40 -16.12
N PHE A 58 6.75 -18.12 -16.54
CA PHE A 58 5.52 -18.56 -15.88
C PHE A 58 5.04 -19.89 -16.44
N ASP A 59 4.73 -20.84 -15.55
CA ASP A 59 4.02 -22.06 -15.93
C ASP A 59 2.51 -21.80 -16.09
N ALA A 60 1.82 -22.77 -16.71
CA ALA A 60 0.38 -22.63 -16.97
C ALA A 60 -0.43 -22.45 -15.68
N ALA A 61 -0.05 -23.13 -14.60
CA ALA A 61 -0.76 -23.05 -13.32
C ALA A 61 -0.57 -21.69 -12.65
N GLU A 62 0.63 -21.10 -12.74
CA GLU A 62 0.91 -19.74 -12.27
C GLU A 62 0.13 -18.70 -13.09
N ILE A 63 0.07 -18.85 -14.41
CA ILE A 63 -0.71 -17.94 -15.26
C ILE A 63 -2.19 -18.01 -14.90
N ASP A 64 -2.72 -19.22 -14.71
CA ASP A 64 -4.11 -19.41 -14.29
C ASP A 64 -4.36 -18.82 -12.90
N GLN A 65 -3.45 -19.02 -11.95
CA GLN A 65 -3.55 -18.41 -10.62
C GLN A 65 -3.55 -16.88 -10.69
N LEU A 66 -2.66 -16.28 -11.47
CA LEU A 66 -2.60 -14.82 -11.66
C LEU A 66 -3.91 -14.28 -12.27
N ARG A 67 -4.59 -15.06 -13.14
CA ARG A 67 -5.91 -14.70 -13.66
C ARG A 67 -7.00 -14.81 -12.60
N MET A 68 -6.93 -15.83 -11.76
CA MET A 68 -7.88 -16.02 -10.65
C MET A 68 -7.74 -14.93 -9.58
N ASP A 69 -6.51 -14.50 -9.27
CA ASP A 69 -6.23 -13.46 -8.28
C ASP A 69 -6.79 -12.09 -8.69
N LEU A 70 -6.94 -11.85 -9.99
CA LEU A 70 -7.49 -10.62 -10.57
C LEU A 70 -8.92 -10.75 -11.08
N ALA A 71 -9.45 -11.97 -11.16
CA ALA A 71 -10.86 -12.15 -11.38
C ALA A 71 -11.57 -11.37 -10.27
N PRO A 72 -12.53 -10.50 -10.58
CA PRO A 72 -13.39 -9.95 -9.56
C PRO A 72 -13.97 -11.17 -8.87
N GLU A 73 -13.52 -11.45 -7.65
CA GLU A 73 -14.19 -12.44 -6.83
C GLU A 73 -15.67 -12.06 -6.91
N GLU A 74 -16.55 -13.03 -7.18
CA GLU A 74 -17.90 -12.92 -6.66
C GLU A 74 -17.77 -12.94 -5.13
N LYS A 75 -17.22 -11.85 -4.58
CA LYS A 75 -17.23 -11.49 -3.18
C LYS A 75 -18.69 -11.19 -2.90
N GLY A 76 -19.44 -12.27 -2.63
CA GLY A 76 -20.31 -12.19 -1.48
C GLY A 76 -19.51 -11.52 -0.36
N PRO A 77 -20.08 -10.52 0.32
CA PRO A 77 -19.32 -9.58 1.15
C PRO A 77 -18.35 -10.33 2.05
N SER A 78 -17.05 -10.08 1.89
CA SER A 78 -16.08 -10.67 2.80
C SER A 78 -16.36 -10.10 4.20
N PRO A 79 -16.22 -10.87 5.29
CA PRO A 79 -16.39 -10.34 6.65
C PRO A 79 -15.46 -9.15 6.98
N ARG A 80 -14.46 -8.88 6.13
CA ARG A 80 -13.53 -7.75 6.23
C ARG A 80 -14.02 -6.50 5.49
N ASP A 81 -14.97 -6.66 4.57
CA ASP A 81 -15.68 -5.58 3.87
C ASP A 81 -16.95 -5.15 4.61
N GLU A 82 -17.20 -5.70 5.81
CA GLU A 82 -18.32 -5.28 6.65
C GLU A 82 -18.10 -3.85 7.17
N ALA A 83 -18.89 -2.95 6.56
CA ALA A 83 -19.19 -1.60 6.97
C ALA A 83 -17.98 -0.67 7.10
N MET A 84 -17.50 -0.18 5.95
CA MET A 84 -16.90 1.16 5.93
C MET A 84 -17.95 2.11 6.54
N PRO A 85 -17.68 2.78 7.68
CA PRO A 85 -18.66 3.65 8.31
C PRO A 85 -19.07 4.72 7.31
N GLU A 86 -20.36 5.04 7.27
CA GLU A 86 -20.85 6.11 6.39
C GLU A 86 -19.97 7.35 6.57
N LEU A 87 -19.41 7.83 5.45
CA LEU A 87 -18.59 9.03 5.46
C LEU A 87 -19.41 10.14 6.11
N ARG A 88 -18.93 10.68 7.23
CA ARG A 88 -19.60 11.78 7.92
C ARG A 88 -19.71 12.95 6.95
N LYS A 89 -20.94 13.22 6.49
CA LYS A 89 -21.24 14.38 5.65
C LYS A 89 -21.03 15.64 6.50
N GLY A 90 -19.98 16.39 6.21
CA GLY A 90 -19.61 17.59 6.95
C GLY A 90 -18.33 18.23 6.42
N PRO A 91 -17.99 19.46 6.86
CA PRO A 91 -16.72 20.08 6.50
C PRO A 91 -15.55 19.26 7.04
N ALA A 92 -14.41 19.32 6.35
CA ALA A 92 -13.18 18.70 6.81
C ALA A 92 -12.87 19.10 8.26
N VAL A 93 -12.74 18.10 9.13
CA VAL A 93 -12.44 18.31 10.55
C VAL A 93 -10.95 18.50 10.81
N SER A 94 -10.09 17.99 9.93
CA SER A 94 -8.64 18.15 9.99
C SER A 94 -8.20 19.46 9.30
N ARG A 95 -7.25 20.14 9.94
CA ARG A 95 -6.63 21.38 9.45
C ARG A 95 -5.11 21.23 9.47
N ARG A 96 -4.43 22.02 8.64
CA ARG A 96 -2.95 22.09 8.67
C ARG A 96 -2.49 22.52 10.07
N GLY A 97 -1.49 21.85 10.60
CA GLY A 97 -0.97 21.99 11.96
C GLY A 97 -1.65 21.08 13.01
N ASP A 98 -2.71 20.35 12.65
CA ASP A 98 -3.37 19.43 13.59
C ASP A 98 -2.50 18.20 13.86
N ILE A 99 -2.49 17.76 15.13
CA ILE A 99 -1.87 16.53 15.59
C ILE A 99 -2.95 15.63 16.17
N ILE A 100 -3.20 14.50 15.53
CA ILE A 100 -4.18 13.50 15.92
C ILE A 100 -3.43 12.35 16.60
N ARG A 101 -3.81 12.03 17.84
CA ARG A 101 -3.26 10.88 18.57
C ARG A 101 -4.10 9.63 18.30
N LEU A 102 -3.44 8.59 17.80
CA LEU A 102 -4.00 7.27 17.52
C LEU A 102 -3.32 6.26 18.44
N GLY A 103 -3.66 6.30 19.73
CA GLY A 103 -2.96 5.53 20.77
C GLY A 103 -1.50 6.00 20.92
N THR A 104 -0.55 5.09 20.68
CA THR A 104 0.89 5.36 20.68
C THR A 104 1.37 6.08 19.42
N HIS A 105 0.56 6.06 18.37
CA HIS A 105 0.89 6.68 17.09
C HIS A 105 0.37 8.12 17.03
N ARG A 106 1.02 8.93 16.20
CA ARG A 106 0.64 10.32 15.93
C ARG A 106 0.52 10.53 14.43
N LEU A 107 -0.53 11.24 14.04
CA LEU A 107 -0.75 11.71 12.69
C LEU A 107 -0.70 13.23 12.71
N VAL A 108 0.12 13.84 11.85
CA VAL A 108 0.24 15.29 11.71
C VAL A 108 -0.28 15.70 10.34
N CYS A 109 -1.16 16.69 10.30
CA CYS A 109 -1.69 17.25 9.06
C CYS A 109 -0.86 18.48 8.65
N GLY A 110 -0.02 18.40 7.61
CA GLY A 110 0.87 19.51 7.21
C GLY A 110 1.68 19.25 5.94
N ASP A 111 2.57 20.19 5.56
CA ASP A 111 3.55 19.99 4.48
C ASP A 111 4.71 19.14 5.00
N SER A 112 5.00 18.02 4.35
CA SER A 112 6.07 17.10 4.74
C SER A 112 7.48 17.68 4.52
N ARG A 113 7.60 18.79 3.78
CA ARG A 113 8.85 19.52 3.58
C ARG A 113 9.09 20.57 4.66
N ASP A 114 8.12 20.83 5.52
CA ASP A 114 8.28 21.72 6.67
C ASP A 114 9.00 20.95 7.80
N PRO A 115 10.23 21.37 8.19
CA PRO A 115 10.97 20.73 9.27
C PRO A 115 10.21 20.73 10.61
N TRP A 116 9.29 21.67 10.80
CA TRP A 116 8.47 21.77 12.01
C TRP A 116 7.43 20.64 12.08
N ILE A 117 6.79 20.30 10.96
CA ILE A 117 5.84 19.18 10.85
C ILE A 117 6.55 17.85 11.08
N LEU A 118 7.74 17.68 10.50
CA LEU A 118 8.56 16.48 10.71
C LEU A 118 8.98 16.31 12.17
N SER A 119 9.38 17.40 12.83
CA SER A 119 9.77 17.37 14.25
C SER A 119 8.62 16.94 15.17
N ASP A 120 7.40 17.35 14.85
CA ASP A 120 6.19 16.99 15.60
C ASP A 120 5.74 15.54 15.31
N ALA A 121 5.88 15.07 14.07
CA ALA A 121 5.65 13.67 13.70
C ALA A 121 6.65 12.73 14.41
N ASP A 122 7.93 13.10 14.43
CA ASP A 122 9.01 12.41 15.13
C ASP A 122 8.87 12.44 16.65
N GLY A 123 8.00 13.30 17.18
CA GLY A 123 7.80 13.43 18.61
C GLY A 123 8.91 14.11 19.38
N LYS A 124 9.81 14.80 18.67
CA LYS A 124 10.99 15.45 19.23
C LYS A 124 10.68 16.79 19.92
N ARG A 125 9.41 17.22 19.92
CA ARG A 125 8.95 18.45 20.59
C ARG A 125 7.92 18.15 21.68
N ALA A 126 8.15 18.73 22.86
CA ALA A 126 7.16 18.85 23.92
C ALA A 126 6.17 19.97 23.59
N SER A 127 4.91 19.76 23.98
CA SER A 127 3.78 20.66 23.80
C SER A 127 4.06 22.08 24.31
N GLY A 128 4.54 22.97 23.43
CA GLY A 128 4.70 24.38 23.75
C GLY A 128 5.00 25.23 22.51
N ASP A 129 4.25 26.31 22.36
CA ASP A 129 4.52 27.50 21.55
C ASP A 129 4.55 27.38 20.02
N ARG A 130 3.42 27.75 19.40
CA ARG A 130 3.19 29.08 18.76
C ARG A 130 1.88 29.13 17.97
N HIS A 131 1.22 27.98 17.79
CA HIS A 131 -0.13 27.89 17.27
C HIS A 131 -1.02 27.23 18.31
N GLN A 132 -2.17 27.85 18.60
CA GLN A 132 -3.21 27.29 19.47
C GLN A 132 -3.43 25.83 19.09
N ARG A 133 -2.89 24.90 19.89
CA ARG A 133 -2.95 23.48 19.61
C ARG A 133 -4.39 23.05 19.77
N ARG A 134 -5.03 22.66 18.68
CA ARG A 134 -6.33 22.01 18.77
C ARG A 134 -6.09 20.51 18.77
N ALA A 135 -6.22 19.90 19.95
CA ALA A 135 -6.40 18.45 20.01
C ALA A 135 -7.76 18.15 19.40
N VAL A 136 -7.79 17.62 18.18
CA VAL A 136 -9.02 17.12 17.58
C VAL A 136 -9.27 15.74 18.17
N GLN A 137 -10.10 15.68 19.21
CA GLN A 137 -10.72 14.43 19.61
C GLN A 137 -11.69 14.05 18.48
N LEU A 138 -11.40 12.98 17.75
CA LEU A 138 -12.38 12.39 16.83
C LEU A 138 -13.47 11.75 17.71
N GLY A 139 -14.42 12.58 18.14
CA GLY A 139 -15.46 12.23 19.08
C GLY A 139 -16.69 11.61 18.40
N GLY A 140 -17.00 10.41 18.86
CA GLY A 140 -18.27 9.71 18.72
C GLY A 140 -18.06 8.27 19.14
N ALA A 141 -18.16 7.98 20.44
CA ALA A 141 -18.37 6.62 20.89
C ALA A 141 -19.65 6.10 20.22
N PRO A 142 -19.58 4.93 19.59
CA PRO A 142 -20.19 3.78 20.22
C PRO A 142 -19.09 2.88 20.80
N ASP A 143 -19.25 2.58 22.08
CA ASP A 143 -18.99 1.27 22.67
C ASP A 143 -18.56 0.20 21.64
N ARG A 144 -17.30 -0.24 21.75
CA ARG A 144 -16.58 -1.25 20.93
C ARG A 144 -15.84 -0.70 19.70
N TRP A 145 -14.69 -0.09 19.95
CA TRP A 145 -13.57 -0.13 19.00
C TRP A 145 -12.50 -1.12 19.48
N TRP A 146 -11.94 -1.84 18.50
CA TRP A 146 -11.20 -3.10 18.59
C TRP A 146 -9.75 -2.97 19.09
N TRP A 147 -9.54 -2.43 20.29
CA TRP A 147 -8.25 -2.57 20.98
C TRP A 147 -8.48 -2.98 22.44
N PRO A 148 -7.94 -4.10 22.93
CA PRO A 148 -8.06 -4.43 24.34
C PRO A 148 -7.25 -3.40 25.14
N PRO A 149 -7.78 -2.87 26.26
CA PRO A 149 -7.01 -1.99 27.12
C PRO A 149 -5.79 -2.76 27.65
N ARG A 150 -4.57 -2.27 27.35
CA ARG A 150 -3.39 -2.70 28.09
C ARG A 150 -3.53 -2.14 29.50
N SER A 151 -3.82 -3.03 30.45
CA SER A 151 -3.80 -2.77 31.87
C SER A 151 -2.41 -2.33 32.32
N GLY A 152 -2.38 -1.31 33.18
CA GLY A 152 -1.21 -0.98 34.01
C GLY A 152 -0.41 0.22 33.51
N TRP A 153 -0.77 1.41 34.00
CA TRP A 153 0.17 2.41 34.48
C TRP A 153 -0.61 3.53 35.20
N GLU A 154 -1.01 3.28 36.44
CA GLU A 154 -1.33 4.36 37.39
C GLU A 154 -0.14 4.53 38.31
N GLY A 155 0.70 5.52 37.99
CA GLY A 155 1.64 6.09 38.92
C GLY A 155 0.86 6.87 39.98
N SER A 156 1.04 6.47 41.24
CA SER A 156 0.59 7.24 42.40
C SER A 156 1.14 8.65 42.37
N SER A 157 0.33 9.63 42.75
CA SER A 157 0.82 10.86 43.37
C SER A 157 -0.17 11.31 44.42
N SER A 158 0.19 11.03 45.68
CA SER A 158 -0.24 11.80 46.85
C SER A 158 0.63 13.05 46.96
N HIS A 159 0.01 14.23 47.01
CA HIS A 159 0.06 15.19 48.12
C HIS A 159 -0.82 16.40 47.78
#